data_AF-A0A7C8CT45-F1
#
_entry.id   AF-A0A7C8CT45-F1
#
_cell.length_a   1.000
_cell.length_b   1.000
_cell.length_c   1.000
_cell.angle_alpha   90.00
_cell.angle_beta   90.00
_cell.angle_gamma   90.00
#
_symmetry.space_group_name_H-M   'P 1'
#
loop_
_entity.id
_entity.type
_entity.pdbx_description
1 polymer ?
#
loop_
_entity_poly.entity_id
_entity_poly.type
_entity_poly.pdbx_seq_one_letter_code
_entity_poly.pdbx_strand_id
1 'polypeptide(L)'
;MAVRRLRPRWAGYGDERLLELSFSELGLDLAGSTLRNRLDELQAEFQDRGFCFRPYAWLSSDWFTPDHLTGFAMPFYLAHPRLMRLERRQMLEVEGGTRAECLKIMRHETAHAMDNAYGLRRRKRWRELFGRAGSKYAANYTPDPTSRDFVLHLDYWYSQSHPLEDWAETFAVWLQPGSRWRTRYAGWPAIEKLEYVDALMQEIVHKPPAKRTRGQEDSLGRMDMTLGEYYERKHAVYSDDSSPALDGQLCRVFPRAGVAGTRFPRAATFLRRHRRALVRSVAAATGQHRYLLDHVVREMIERCKSQDLRVSLGPREAQVGAAIVLTSLSSQFLFGAHPIYRR
;
A
#
# COMPACT_ATOMS: atom_id res chain seq x y z
N MET A 1 5.84 5.60 -36.85
CA MET A 1 6.98 6.42 -36.42
C MET A 1 6.88 6.63 -34.92
N ALA A 2 7.77 6.05 -34.12
CA ALA A 2 7.78 6.27 -32.67
C ALA A 2 8.30 7.69 -32.40
N VAL A 3 7.43 8.57 -31.88
CA VAL A 3 7.84 9.89 -31.40
C VAL A 3 8.78 9.66 -30.21
N ARG A 4 10.08 9.80 -30.43
CA ARG A 4 11.10 9.76 -29.39
C ARG A 4 10.89 11.01 -28.53
N ARG A 5 10.03 10.91 -27.51
CA ARG A 5 9.85 12.01 -26.56
C ARG A 5 11.17 12.31 -25.88
N LEU A 6 11.57 13.57 -25.97
CA LEU A 6 12.72 14.11 -25.25
C LEU A 6 12.52 13.84 -23.75
N ARG A 7 13.59 13.43 -23.07
CA ARG A 7 13.55 13.31 -21.61
C ARG A 7 13.08 14.64 -21.03
N PRO A 8 12.09 14.65 -20.12
CA PRO A 8 11.62 15.89 -19.55
C PRO A 8 12.75 16.59 -18.81
N ARG A 9 12.84 17.92 -18.93
CA ARG A 9 13.94 18.71 -18.33
C ARG A 9 14.08 18.47 -16.81
N TRP A 10 12.95 18.35 -16.13
CA TRP A 10 12.90 18.08 -14.68
C TRP A 10 13.50 16.72 -14.28
N ALA A 11 13.69 15.77 -15.22
CA ALA A 11 14.32 14.49 -14.93
C ALA A 11 15.76 14.64 -14.40
N GLY A 12 16.43 15.75 -14.74
CA GLY A 12 17.77 16.11 -14.27
C GLY A 12 17.80 16.98 -13.00
N TYR A 13 16.65 17.43 -12.48
CA TYR A 13 16.61 18.29 -11.30
C TYR A 13 17.00 17.51 -10.03
N GLY A 14 17.64 18.21 -9.09
CA GLY A 14 17.78 17.78 -7.70
C GLY A 14 16.42 17.64 -7.01
N ASP A 15 16.36 17.02 -5.82
CA ASP A 15 15.07 16.79 -5.14
C ASP A 15 14.39 18.10 -4.76
N GLU A 16 15.12 19.06 -4.19
CA GLU A 16 14.60 20.36 -3.76
C GLU A 16 13.84 21.07 -4.89
N ARG A 17 14.51 21.28 -6.03
CA ARG A 17 13.88 21.88 -7.22
C ARG A 17 12.74 21.03 -7.80
N LEU A 18 12.77 19.72 -7.64
CA LEU A 18 11.71 18.84 -8.11
C LEU A 18 10.45 18.98 -7.24
N LEU A 19 10.61 19.19 -5.93
CA LEU A 19 9.52 19.41 -4.99
C LEU A 19 8.77 20.73 -5.26
N GLU A 20 9.45 21.73 -5.80
CA GLU A 20 8.85 23.02 -6.18
C GLU A 20 7.90 22.95 -7.39
N LEU A 21 7.94 21.85 -8.17
CA LEU A 21 7.09 21.73 -9.36
C LEU A 21 5.65 21.38 -8.97
N SER A 22 4.70 22.03 -9.63
CA SER A 22 3.30 21.59 -9.66
C SER A 22 3.13 20.27 -10.41
N PHE A 23 2.08 19.52 -10.09
CA PHE A 23 1.74 18.30 -10.82
C PHE A 23 1.54 18.53 -12.32
N SER A 24 0.96 19.68 -12.69
CA SER A 24 0.71 20.04 -14.09
C SER A 24 2.01 20.24 -14.89
N GLU A 25 3.05 20.80 -14.27
CA GLU A 25 4.36 21.03 -14.89
C GLU A 25 5.14 19.75 -15.19
N LEU A 26 4.77 18.63 -14.57
CA LEU A 26 5.42 17.35 -14.85
C LEU A 26 5.12 16.86 -16.27
N GLY A 27 3.98 17.25 -16.86
CA GLY A 27 3.59 16.86 -18.21
C GLY A 27 3.52 15.35 -18.41
N LEU A 28 3.16 14.60 -17.35
CA LEU A 28 3.11 13.14 -17.37
C LEU A 28 1.87 12.66 -18.13
N ASP A 29 2.03 11.56 -18.86
CA ASP A 29 0.92 10.79 -19.37
C ASP A 29 1.16 9.29 -19.20
N LEU A 30 0.08 8.52 -19.17
CA LEU A 30 0.16 7.06 -19.09
C LEU A 30 0.76 6.47 -20.37
N ALA A 31 0.39 7.00 -21.53
CA ALA A 31 0.72 6.43 -22.84
C ALA A 31 2.24 6.37 -23.11
N GLY A 32 2.98 7.37 -22.66
CA GLY A 32 4.43 7.47 -22.79
C GLY A 32 5.23 6.93 -21.60
N SER A 33 4.56 6.33 -20.61
CA SER A 33 5.19 5.86 -19.38
C SER A 33 5.48 4.35 -19.39
N THR A 34 6.32 3.91 -18.45
CA THR A 34 6.54 2.47 -18.19
C THR A 34 5.29 1.72 -17.72
N LEU A 35 4.24 2.45 -17.28
CA LEU A 35 2.97 1.87 -16.88
C LEU A 35 2.16 1.35 -18.07
N ARG A 36 2.42 1.85 -19.29
CA ARG A 36 1.69 1.41 -20.49
C ARG A 36 1.80 -0.10 -20.68
N ASN A 37 3.01 -0.63 -20.60
CA ASN A 37 3.25 -2.07 -20.73
C ASN A 37 2.54 -2.86 -19.62
N ARG A 38 2.46 -2.33 -18.40
CA ARG A 38 1.75 -2.98 -17.28
C ARG A 38 0.25 -3.02 -17.49
N LEU A 39 -0.31 -1.93 -18.02
CA LEU A 39 -1.72 -1.88 -18.42
C LEU A 39 -2.02 -2.83 -19.58
N ASP A 40 -1.14 -2.91 -20.58
CA ASP A 40 -1.28 -3.84 -21.70
C ASP A 40 -1.25 -5.30 -21.20
N GLU A 41 -0.40 -5.63 -20.23
CA GLU A 41 -0.38 -6.95 -19.58
C GLU A 41 -1.69 -7.25 -18.83
N LEU A 42 -2.21 -6.31 -18.04
CA LEU A 42 -3.53 -6.47 -17.41
C LEU A 42 -4.65 -6.63 -18.45
N GLN A 43 -4.60 -5.86 -19.55
CA GLN A 43 -5.59 -5.96 -20.63
C GLN A 43 -5.52 -7.33 -21.33
N ALA A 44 -4.33 -7.89 -21.51
CA ALA A 44 -4.15 -9.24 -22.03
C ALA A 44 -4.78 -10.29 -21.11
N GLU A 45 -4.61 -10.19 -19.78
CA GLU A 45 -5.26 -11.11 -18.83
C GLU A 45 -6.79 -11.12 -18.95
N PHE A 46 -7.39 -9.96 -19.23
CA PHE A 46 -8.82 -9.84 -19.47
C PHE A 46 -9.25 -10.35 -20.85
N GLN A 47 -8.39 -10.16 -21.86
CA GLN A 47 -8.63 -10.64 -23.21
C GLN A 47 -8.56 -12.16 -23.29
N ASP A 48 -7.54 -12.76 -22.70
CA ASP A 48 -7.34 -14.21 -22.65
C ASP A 48 -8.50 -14.91 -21.94
N ARG A 49 -9.12 -14.22 -20.97
CA ARG A 49 -10.33 -14.71 -20.28
C ARG A 49 -11.63 -14.37 -20.99
N GLY A 50 -11.61 -13.68 -22.13
CA GLY A 50 -12.81 -13.43 -22.95
C GLY A 50 -13.73 -12.32 -22.46
N PHE A 51 -13.30 -11.49 -21.49
CA PHE A 51 -14.16 -10.42 -20.96
C PHE A 51 -14.45 -9.34 -21.99
N CYS A 52 -15.68 -8.83 -22.02
CA CYS A 52 -16.02 -7.61 -22.77
C CYS A 52 -15.59 -6.32 -22.04
N PHE A 53 -15.49 -6.36 -20.72
CA PHE A 53 -15.09 -5.23 -19.90
C PHE A 53 -13.58 -4.97 -20.01
N ARG A 54 -13.20 -3.69 -20.10
CA ARG A 54 -11.82 -3.21 -20.07
C ARG A 54 -11.75 -2.00 -19.13
N PRO A 55 -11.07 -2.11 -17.98
CA PRO A 55 -10.89 -0.96 -17.11
C PRO A 55 -10.05 0.09 -17.85
N TYR A 56 -10.38 1.36 -17.65
CA TYR A 56 -9.46 2.44 -18.00
C TYR A 56 -8.67 2.85 -16.75
N ALA A 57 -7.54 3.51 -16.97
CA ALA A 57 -6.71 4.03 -15.90
C ALA A 57 -6.34 5.49 -16.15
N TRP A 58 -6.00 6.22 -15.09
CA TRP A 58 -5.46 7.58 -15.16
C TRP A 58 -4.38 7.79 -14.10
N LEU A 59 -3.55 8.83 -14.28
CA LEU A 59 -2.57 9.21 -13.25
C LEU A 59 -3.24 10.07 -12.18
N SER A 60 -2.86 9.83 -10.93
CA SER A 60 -3.31 10.55 -9.74
C SER A 60 -2.21 10.54 -8.67
N SER A 61 -2.55 10.91 -7.44
CA SER A 61 -1.67 10.93 -6.27
C SER A 61 -1.47 9.56 -5.63
N ASP A 62 -2.42 8.65 -5.82
CA ASP A 62 -2.43 7.32 -5.20
C ASP A 62 -3.19 6.27 -6.05
N TRP A 63 -3.19 5.01 -5.59
CA TRP A 63 -4.06 3.95 -6.10
C TRP A 63 -5.45 4.05 -5.46
N PHE A 64 -6.49 4.08 -6.29
CA PHE A 64 -7.88 3.97 -5.83
C PHE A 64 -8.84 3.76 -6.99
N THR A 65 -10.05 3.30 -6.67
CA THR A 65 -11.16 3.16 -7.60
C THR A 65 -12.42 3.76 -6.99
N PRO A 66 -12.89 4.94 -7.46
CA PRO A 66 -14.09 5.55 -6.93
C PRO A 66 -15.32 4.69 -7.18
N ASP A 67 -16.24 4.64 -6.22
CA ASP A 67 -17.41 3.74 -6.20
C ASP A 67 -18.36 3.87 -7.40
N HIS A 68 -18.28 4.99 -8.12
CA HIS A 68 -19.12 5.27 -9.28
C HIS A 68 -18.35 5.21 -10.61
N LEU A 69 -17.05 4.92 -10.61
CA LEU A 69 -16.24 4.82 -11.82
C LEU A 69 -15.90 3.37 -12.18
N THR A 70 -15.70 3.11 -13.46
CA THR A 70 -15.36 1.79 -14.02
C THR A 70 -13.91 1.73 -14.51
N GLY A 71 -13.04 2.46 -13.83
CA GLY A 71 -11.61 2.53 -14.04
C GLY A 71 -10.93 2.94 -12.74
N PHE A 72 -9.60 2.95 -12.72
CA PHE A 72 -8.84 3.19 -11.50
C PHE A 72 -7.71 4.22 -11.66
N ALA A 73 -7.38 4.87 -10.56
CA ALA A 73 -6.28 5.81 -10.46
C ALA A 73 -4.96 5.06 -10.21
N MET A 74 -3.88 5.65 -10.73
CA MET A 74 -2.53 5.16 -10.54
C MET A 74 -1.61 6.28 -10.06
N PRO A 75 -0.70 6.03 -9.10
CA PRO A 75 0.17 7.08 -8.61
C PRO A 75 1.15 7.56 -9.68
N PHE A 76 1.25 8.88 -9.79
CA PHE A 76 2.10 9.59 -10.75
C PHE A 76 3.58 9.19 -10.67
N TYR A 77 4.07 8.83 -9.48
CA TYR A 77 5.48 8.54 -9.28
C TYR A 77 5.93 7.28 -10.05
N LEU A 78 5.00 6.38 -10.40
CA LEU A 78 5.28 5.20 -11.22
C LEU A 78 5.44 5.52 -12.71
N ALA A 79 5.04 6.72 -13.15
CA ALA A 79 5.12 7.09 -14.56
C ALA A 79 6.55 7.40 -15.03
N HIS A 80 7.50 7.65 -14.11
CA HIS A 80 8.87 7.97 -14.48
C HIS A 80 9.93 7.58 -13.43
N PRO A 81 11.09 6.98 -13.80
CA PRO A 81 12.11 6.53 -12.85
C PRO A 81 12.68 7.61 -11.91
N ARG A 82 12.71 8.88 -12.34
CA ARG A 82 13.14 10.00 -11.48
C ARG A 82 12.18 10.24 -10.32
N LEU A 83 10.87 10.09 -10.56
CA LEU A 83 9.83 10.27 -9.57
C LEU A 83 9.78 9.07 -8.63
N MET A 84 9.96 7.85 -9.14
CA MET A 84 10.17 6.67 -8.28
C MET A 84 11.37 6.84 -7.34
N ARG A 85 12.45 7.50 -7.77
CA ARG A 85 13.57 7.82 -6.87
C ARG A 85 13.21 8.87 -5.83
N LEU A 86 12.40 9.87 -6.19
CA LEU A 86 11.90 10.87 -5.24
C LEU A 86 10.98 10.20 -4.21
N GLU A 87 10.00 9.42 -4.66
CA GLU A 87 9.08 8.64 -3.81
C GLU A 87 9.87 7.76 -2.84
N ARG A 88 10.86 7.02 -3.32
CA ARG A 88 11.71 6.19 -2.43
C ARG A 88 12.48 7.02 -1.39
N ARG A 89 12.87 8.26 -1.70
CA ARG A 89 13.57 9.13 -0.75
C ARG A 89 12.62 9.72 0.28
N GLN A 90 11.42 10.10 -0.15
CA GLN A 90 10.38 10.66 0.71
C GLN A 90 9.73 9.58 1.60
N MET A 91 9.30 8.47 1.00
CA MET A 91 8.48 7.43 1.62
C MET A 91 9.23 6.14 1.96
N LEU A 92 10.53 6.03 1.64
CA LEU A 92 11.40 4.85 1.87
C LEU A 92 11.02 3.59 1.06
N GLU A 93 9.92 3.64 0.34
CA GLU A 93 9.48 2.64 -0.61
C GLU A 93 8.78 3.27 -1.82
N VAL A 94 8.43 2.43 -2.77
CA VAL A 94 7.69 2.82 -3.97
C VAL A 94 6.64 1.73 -4.18
N GLU A 95 5.43 1.98 -3.71
CA GLU A 95 4.33 1.03 -3.87
C GLU A 95 4.03 0.81 -5.35
N GLY A 96 3.90 -0.45 -5.77
CA GLY A 96 3.80 -0.80 -7.19
C GLY A 96 5.09 -0.53 -7.99
N GLY A 97 6.23 -0.32 -7.32
CA GLY A 97 7.49 0.02 -7.98
C GLY A 97 8.10 -1.12 -8.79
N THR A 98 7.78 -2.38 -8.48
CA THR A 98 8.16 -3.53 -9.30
C THR A 98 7.02 -3.97 -10.21
N ARG A 99 7.34 -4.72 -11.27
CA ARG A 99 6.33 -5.32 -12.16
C ARG A 99 5.28 -6.11 -11.38
N ALA A 100 5.74 -6.99 -10.48
CA ALA A 100 4.88 -7.91 -9.76
C ALA A 100 3.92 -7.15 -8.83
N GLU A 101 4.44 -6.20 -8.03
CA GLU A 101 3.62 -5.37 -7.13
C GLU A 101 2.64 -4.49 -7.92
N CYS A 102 3.09 -3.88 -9.02
CA CYS A 102 2.22 -3.04 -9.86
C CYS A 102 1.01 -3.82 -10.38
N LEU A 103 1.24 -5.02 -10.95
CA LEU A 103 0.16 -5.88 -11.41
C LEU A 103 -0.71 -6.40 -10.25
N LYS A 104 -0.10 -6.67 -9.09
CA LYS A 104 -0.81 -7.10 -7.88
C LYS A 104 -1.88 -6.08 -7.49
N ILE A 105 -1.52 -4.80 -7.43
CA ILE A 105 -2.41 -3.69 -7.07
C ILE A 105 -3.39 -3.40 -8.21
N MET A 106 -2.94 -3.37 -9.47
CA MET A 106 -3.84 -3.18 -10.62
C MET A 106 -4.99 -4.19 -10.68
N ARG A 107 -4.73 -5.46 -10.35
CA ARG A 107 -5.78 -6.50 -10.30
C ARG A 107 -6.77 -6.24 -9.17
N HIS A 108 -6.29 -5.77 -8.02
CA HIS A 108 -7.13 -5.34 -6.90
C HIS A 108 -8.04 -4.17 -7.32
N GLU A 109 -7.47 -3.09 -7.84
CA GLU A 109 -8.24 -1.93 -8.29
C GLU A 109 -9.24 -2.27 -9.40
N THR A 110 -8.83 -3.16 -10.31
CA THR A 110 -9.72 -3.63 -11.37
C THR A 110 -10.93 -4.40 -10.82
N ALA A 111 -10.80 -5.07 -9.67
CA ALA A 111 -11.91 -5.76 -9.04
C ALA A 111 -13.02 -4.78 -8.62
N HIS A 112 -12.66 -3.61 -8.09
CA HIS A 112 -13.62 -2.54 -7.79
C HIS A 112 -14.24 -1.97 -9.04
N ALA A 113 -13.43 -1.71 -10.07
CA ALA A 113 -13.92 -1.20 -11.34
C ALA A 113 -14.92 -2.17 -11.99
N MET A 114 -14.66 -3.49 -11.89
CA MET A 114 -15.55 -4.54 -12.37
C MET A 114 -16.83 -4.64 -11.53
N ASP A 115 -16.73 -4.59 -10.20
CA ASP A 115 -17.90 -4.54 -9.33
C ASP A 115 -18.80 -3.35 -9.65
N ASN A 116 -18.21 -2.16 -9.86
CA ASN A 116 -18.92 -0.95 -10.28
C ASN A 116 -19.59 -1.12 -11.66
N ALA A 117 -18.88 -1.75 -12.60
CA ALA A 117 -19.35 -1.91 -13.98
C ALA A 117 -20.53 -2.88 -14.12
N TYR A 118 -20.59 -3.93 -13.30
CA TYR A 118 -21.63 -4.96 -13.34
C TYR A 118 -22.63 -4.91 -12.17
N GLY A 119 -22.38 -4.09 -11.15
CA GLY A 119 -23.20 -3.99 -9.95
C GLY A 119 -23.19 -5.26 -9.09
N LEU A 120 -22.05 -5.93 -8.99
CA LEU A 120 -21.94 -7.29 -8.42
C LEU A 120 -22.29 -7.32 -6.93
N ARG A 121 -21.90 -6.29 -6.17
CA ARG A 121 -22.15 -6.13 -4.73
C ARG A 121 -23.63 -6.12 -4.32
N ARG A 122 -24.55 -5.95 -5.28
CA ARG A 122 -26.01 -6.01 -5.03
C ARG A 122 -26.53 -7.44 -4.93
N ARG A 123 -25.81 -8.41 -5.50
CA ARG A 123 -26.22 -9.82 -5.55
C ARG A 123 -26.31 -10.39 -4.13
N LYS A 124 -27.32 -11.23 -3.89
CA LYS A 124 -27.57 -11.86 -2.58
C LYS A 124 -26.34 -12.67 -2.12
N ARG A 125 -25.85 -13.56 -2.98
CA ARG A 125 -24.71 -14.44 -2.67
C ARG A 125 -23.41 -13.68 -2.41
N TRP A 126 -23.18 -12.57 -3.12
CA TRP A 126 -22.04 -11.69 -2.84
C TRP A 126 -22.10 -11.17 -1.39
N ARG A 127 -23.25 -10.68 -0.95
CA ARG A 127 -23.43 -10.14 0.41
C ARG A 127 -23.34 -11.18 1.51
N GLU A 128 -23.74 -12.42 1.22
CA GLU A 128 -23.60 -13.55 2.15
C GLU A 128 -22.13 -13.91 2.39
N LEU A 129 -21.30 -13.85 1.34
CA LEU A 129 -19.90 -14.27 1.40
C LEU A 129 -18.95 -13.16 1.88
N PHE A 130 -19.13 -11.94 1.40
CA PHE A 130 -18.22 -10.82 1.71
C PHE A 130 -18.76 -9.88 2.79
N GLY A 131 -20.09 -9.86 2.99
CA GLY A 131 -20.75 -8.93 3.91
C GLY A 131 -21.40 -7.72 3.21
N ARG A 132 -21.71 -6.67 3.97
CA ARG A 132 -22.39 -5.48 3.44
C ARG A 132 -21.37 -4.50 2.86
N ALA A 133 -21.51 -4.18 1.57
CA ALA A 133 -20.65 -3.19 0.89
C ALA A 133 -20.78 -1.77 1.46
N GLY A 134 -21.95 -1.40 2.00
CA GLY A 134 -22.19 -0.09 2.63
C GLY A 134 -21.80 -0.03 4.11
N SER A 135 -21.05 -1.02 4.62
CA SER A 135 -20.46 -0.92 5.95
C SER A 135 -19.54 0.30 6.00
N LYS A 136 -19.41 0.93 7.17
CA LYS A 136 -18.43 1.99 7.34
C LYS A 136 -17.04 1.36 7.38
N TYR A 137 -16.09 1.96 6.69
CA TYR A 137 -14.69 1.68 6.92
C TYR A 137 -14.38 1.96 8.39
N ALA A 138 -13.82 0.97 9.08
CA ALA A 138 -13.31 1.21 10.41
C ALA A 138 -12.16 2.20 10.27
N ALA A 139 -12.12 3.24 11.12
CA ALA A 139 -10.96 4.12 11.18
C ALA A 139 -9.68 3.29 11.35
N ASN A 140 -9.82 2.17 12.09
CA ASN A 140 -8.76 1.25 12.46
C ASN A 140 -9.21 -0.20 12.29
N TYR A 141 -8.38 -1.03 11.66
CA TYR A 141 -8.59 -2.48 11.63
C TYR A 141 -7.38 -3.20 12.22
N THR A 142 -7.63 -4.21 13.04
CA THR A 142 -6.61 -5.13 13.55
C THR A 142 -6.83 -6.47 12.86
N PRO A 143 -5.91 -6.91 11.98
CA PRO A 143 -6.09 -8.20 11.32
C PRO A 143 -5.90 -9.36 12.29
N ASP A 144 -6.66 -10.43 12.09
CA ASP A 144 -6.39 -11.75 12.65
C ASP A 144 -5.49 -12.53 11.69
N PRO A 145 -4.18 -12.65 11.98
CA PRO A 145 -3.25 -13.33 11.10
C PRO A 145 -3.48 -14.84 11.00
N THR A 146 -4.30 -15.42 11.88
CA THR A 146 -4.60 -16.85 11.94
C THR A 146 -5.87 -17.23 11.17
N SER A 147 -6.70 -16.25 10.80
CA SER A 147 -7.92 -16.51 10.04
C SER A 147 -7.62 -17.13 8.68
N ARG A 148 -8.41 -18.16 8.34
CA ARG A 148 -8.41 -18.83 7.04
C ARG A 148 -9.63 -18.46 6.19
N ASP A 149 -10.44 -17.52 6.65
CA ASP A 149 -11.67 -17.09 5.97
C ASP A 149 -11.40 -16.13 4.81
N PHE A 150 -10.17 -15.63 4.73
CA PHE A 150 -9.76 -14.63 3.76
C PHE A 150 -8.58 -15.09 2.92
N VAL A 151 -8.51 -14.60 1.69
CA VAL A 151 -7.33 -14.79 0.86
C VAL A 151 -6.18 -13.88 1.29
N LEU A 152 -4.95 -14.29 0.99
CA LEU A 152 -3.76 -13.48 1.19
C LEU A 152 -3.27 -12.98 -0.19
N HIS A 153 -3.62 -11.72 -0.50
CA HIS A 153 -3.15 -11.02 -1.70
C HIS A 153 -2.24 -9.87 -1.31
N LEU A 154 -2.73 -8.65 -1.10
CA LEU A 154 -1.98 -7.52 -0.57
C LEU A 154 -1.50 -7.78 0.87
N ASP A 155 -0.54 -6.97 1.29
CA ASP A 155 0.14 -7.17 2.57
C ASP A 155 -0.79 -6.79 3.74
N TYR A 156 -0.38 -7.13 4.96
CA TYR A 156 -1.12 -6.81 6.19
C TYR A 156 -2.59 -7.32 6.25
N TRP A 157 -2.85 -8.48 5.63
CA TRP A 157 -4.19 -9.12 5.63
C TRP A 157 -5.29 -8.15 5.19
N TYR A 158 -5.01 -7.36 4.15
CA TYR A 158 -5.86 -6.24 3.73
C TYR A 158 -7.31 -6.64 3.41
N SER A 159 -7.52 -7.88 2.98
CA SER A 159 -8.84 -8.51 2.78
C SER A 159 -9.75 -8.46 4.02
N GLN A 160 -9.19 -8.34 5.23
CA GLN A 160 -9.97 -8.28 6.47
C GLN A 160 -10.44 -6.86 6.81
N SER A 161 -9.96 -5.84 6.11
CA SER A 161 -10.20 -4.44 6.49
C SER A 161 -11.62 -3.97 6.15
N HIS A 162 -12.23 -4.48 5.08
CA HIS A 162 -13.61 -4.15 4.69
C HIS A 162 -14.16 -5.19 3.68
N PRO A 163 -15.49 -5.43 3.62
CA PRO A 163 -16.12 -6.33 2.64
C PRO A 163 -15.75 -6.06 1.17
N LEU A 164 -15.56 -4.79 0.80
CA LEU A 164 -15.12 -4.45 -0.56
C LEU A 164 -13.67 -4.90 -0.80
N GLU A 165 -12.78 -4.78 0.19
CA GLU A 165 -11.40 -5.24 0.06
C GLU A 165 -11.33 -6.76 -0.04
N ASP A 166 -12.11 -7.49 0.78
CA ASP A 166 -12.19 -8.95 0.70
C ASP A 166 -12.58 -9.42 -0.72
N TRP A 167 -13.57 -8.75 -1.32
CA TRP A 167 -13.94 -8.97 -2.72
C TRP A 167 -12.77 -8.73 -3.67
N ALA A 168 -12.08 -7.59 -3.54
CA ALA A 168 -11.02 -7.22 -4.47
C ALA A 168 -9.79 -8.10 -4.37
N GLU A 169 -9.40 -8.45 -3.15
CA GLU A 169 -8.33 -9.39 -2.86
C GLU A 169 -8.67 -10.78 -3.42
N THR A 170 -9.88 -11.27 -3.20
CA THR A 170 -10.36 -12.57 -3.71
C THR A 170 -10.36 -12.60 -5.24
N PHE A 171 -10.90 -11.55 -5.87
CA PHE A 171 -10.89 -11.42 -7.32
C PHE A 171 -9.47 -11.37 -7.88
N ALA A 172 -8.57 -10.62 -7.26
CA ALA A 172 -7.20 -10.47 -7.75
C ALA A 172 -6.41 -11.78 -7.69
N VAL A 173 -6.61 -12.59 -6.64
CA VAL A 173 -6.06 -13.96 -6.53
C VAL A 173 -6.61 -14.88 -7.62
N TRP A 174 -7.92 -14.79 -7.89
CA TRP A 174 -8.56 -15.57 -8.95
C TRP A 174 -8.06 -15.18 -10.35
N LEU A 175 -7.90 -13.88 -10.61
CA LEU A 175 -7.51 -13.33 -11.91
C LEU A 175 -6.04 -13.64 -12.23
N GLN A 176 -5.15 -13.61 -11.24
CA GLN A 176 -3.71 -13.80 -11.44
C GLN A 176 -3.42 -15.11 -12.23
N PRO A 177 -2.71 -15.00 -13.38
CA PRO A 177 -2.31 -16.17 -14.15
C PRO A 177 -1.51 -17.17 -13.30
N GLY A 178 -1.89 -18.45 -13.39
CA GLY A 178 -1.19 -19.52 -12.68
C GLY A 178 -1.32 -19.48 -11.15
N SER A 179 -2.30 -18.78 -10.59
CA SER A 179 -2.44 -18.62 -9.12
C SER A 179 -2.64 -19.93 -8.35
N ARG A 180 -3.05 -21.02 -9.03
CA ARG A 180 -3.30 -22.35 -8.43
C ARG A 180 -4.16 -22.27 -7.15
N TRP A 181 -5.09 -21.32 -7.14
CA TRP A 181 -5.86 -20.95 -5.95
C TRP A 181 -6.62 -22.13 -5.34
N ARG A 182 -7.11 -23.06 -6.18
CA ARG A 182 -7.77 -24.30 -5.75
C ARG A 182 -6.91 -25.14 -4.80
N THR A 183 -5.63 -25.29 -5.13
CA THR A 183 -4.68 -26.04 -4.30
C THR A 183 -4.19 -25.20 -3.13
N ARG A 184 -3.91 -23.91 -3.36
CA ARG A 184 -3.38 -23.00 -2.33
C ARG A 184 -4.32 -22.81 -1.14
N TYR A 185 -5.64 -22.73 -1.41
CA TYR A 185 -6.67 -22.51 -0.39
C TYR A 185 -7.48 -23.78 -0.09
N ALA A 186 -6.97 -24.96 -0.45
CA ALA A 186 -7.61 -26.23 -0.11
C ALA A 186 -7.76 -26.36 1.42
N GLY A 187 -8.98 -26.64 1.87
CA GLY A 187 -9.31 -26.75 3.30
C GLY A 187 -9.41 -25.41 4.05
N TRP A 188 -9.32 -24.27 3.35
CA TRP A 188 -9.58 -22.95 3.91
C TRP A 188 -11.01 -22.52 3.58
N PRO A 189 -11.78 -21.93 4.51
CA PRO A 189 -13.11 -21.40 4.21
C PRO A 189 -13.12 -20.34 3.08
N ALA A 190 -12.01 -19.60 2.91
CA ALA A 190 -11.83 -18.67 1.78
C ALA A 190 -12.05 -19.29 0.39
N ILE A 191 -11.94 -20.62 0.25
CA ILE A 191 -12.17 -21.32 -1.02
C ILE A 191 -13.58 -21.07 -1.57
N GLU A 192 -14.59 -20.94 -0.69
CA GLU A 192 -15.99 -20.72 -1.09
C GLU A 192 -16.14 -19.38 -1.83
N LYS A 193 -15.39 -18.35 -1.39
CA LYS A 193 -15.36 -17.03 -2.04
C LYS A 193 -14.71 -17.12 -3.42
N LEU A 194 -13.62 -17.88 -3.56
CA LEU A 194 -12.92 -18.08 -4.83
C LEU A 194 -13.76 -18.87 -5.84
N GLU A 195 -14.45 -19.92 -5.39
CA GLU A 195 -15.40 -20.69 -6.21
C GLU A 195 -16.58 -19.83 -6.66
N TYR A 196 -17.10 -18.98 -5.76
CA TYR A 196 -18.12 -18.01 -6.11
C TYR A 196 -17.65 -17.01 -7.17
N VAL A 197 -16.44 -16.45 -7.02
CA VAL A 197 -15.85 -15.55 -8.02
C VAL A 197 -15.72 -16.30 -9.36
N ASP A 198 -15.21 -17.53 -9.37
CA ASP A 198 -15.04 -18.32 -10.59
C ASP A 198 -16.39 -18.50 -11.32
N ALA A 199 -17.43 -18.96 -10.62
CA ALA A 199 -18.76 -19.13 -11.18
C ALA A 199 -19.37 -17.80 -11.67
N LEU A 200 -19.22 -16.74 -10.89
CA LEU A 200 -19.72 -15.40 -11.24
C LEU A 200 -19.04 -14.87 -12.51
N MET A 201 -17.74 -15.09 -12.67
CA MET A 201 -16.99 -14.64 -13.83
C MET A 201 -17.39 -15.38 -15.10
N GLN A 202 -17.65 -16.69 -15.02
CA GLN A 202 -18.22 -17.45 -16.14
C GLN A 202 -19.59 -16.93 -16.56
N GLU A 203 -20.39 -16.42 -15.62
CA GLU A 203 -21.71 -15.85 -15.93
C GLU A 203 -21.63 -14.52 -16.69
N ILE A 204 -20.58 -13.71 -16.46
CA ILE A 204 -20.48 -12.34 -16.98
C ILE A 204 -19.47 -12.16 -18.11
N VAL A 205 -18.58 -13.12 -18.36
CA VAL A 205 -17.45 -13.02 -19.28
C VAL A 205 -17.83 -12.45 -20.66
N HIS A 206 -18.89 -12.96 -21.27
CA HIS A 206 -19.33 -12.51 -22.60
C HIS A 206 -20.44 -11.44 -22.56
N LYS A 207 -20.76 -10.91 -21.38
CA LYS A 207 -21.79 -9.89 -21.20
C LYS A 207 -21.16 -8.50 -21.17
N PRO A 208 -21.73 -7.51 -21.88
CA PRO A 208 -21.29 -6.13 -21.73
C PRO A 208 -21.57 -5.64 -20.30
N PRO A 209 -20.72 -4.75 -19.75
CA PRO A 209 -20.97 -4.16 -18.44
C PRO A 209 -22.23 -3.28 -18.47
N ALA A 210 -22.99 -3.29 -17.37
CA ALA A 210 -24.19 -2.49 -17.19
C ALA A 210 -23.88 -0.98 -17.10
N LYS A 211 -22.70 -0.63 -16.60
CA LYS A 211 -22.20 0.74 -16.50
C LYS A 211 -20.87 0.87 -17.22
N ARG A 212 -20.68 1.97 -17.95
CA ARG A 212 -19.40 2.38 -18.52
C ARG A 212 -19.18 3.85 -18.22
N THR A 213 -18.04 4.19 -17.63
CA THR A 213 -17.66 5.59 -17.35
C THR A 213 -16.32 5.92 -17.98
N ARG A 214 -15.99 7.22 -17.99
CA ARG A 214 -14.68 7.74 -18.40
C ARG A 214 -14.17 8.88 -17.50
N GLY A 215 -14.87 9.16 -16.39
CA GLY A 215 -14.47 10.18 -15.42
C GLY A 215 -13.11 9.86 -14.79
N GLN A 216 -12.35 10.89 -14.42
CA GLN A 216 -11.03 10.76 -13.80
C GLN A 216 -11.01 11.68 -12.60
N GLU A 217 -11.34 11.13 -11.43
CA GLU A 217 -11.30 11.87 -10.17
C GLU A 217 -9.86 12.01 -9.70
N ASP A 218 -9.57 13.16 -9.08
CA ASP A 218 -8.23 13.55 -8.67
C ASP A 218 -7.20 13.28 -9.77
N SER A 219 -7.55 13.56 -11.03
CA SER A 219 -6.63 13.37 -12.14
C SER A 219 -5.42 14.30 -11.99
N LEU A 220 -4.23 13.81 -12.27
CA LEU A 220 -2.98 14.53 -12.04
C LEU A 220 -2.97 15.96 -12.60
N GLY A 221 -3.47 16.15 -13.82
CA GLY A 221 -3.50 17.46 -14.48
C GLY A 221 -4.47 18.47 -13.86
N ARG A 222 -5.33 18.06 -12.93
CA ARG A 222 -6.28 18.91 -12.19
C ARG A 222 -5.86 19.14 -10.73
N MET A 223 -4.74 18.56 -10.30
CA MET A 223 -4.22 18.77 -8.96
C MET A 223 -3.54 20.12 -8.85
N ASP A 224 -4.12 21.01 -8.05
CA ASP A 224 -3.56 22.32 -7.72
C ASP A 224 -2.69 22.23 -6.47
N MET A 225 -1.55 21.55 -6.61
CA MET A 225 -0.50 21.51 -5.58
C MET A 225 0.86 21.15 -6.20
N THR A 226 1.91 21.51 -5.47
CA THR A 226 3.29 21.12 -5.73
C THR A 226 3.59 19.71 -5.22
N LEU A 227 4.67 19.12 -5.74
CA LEU A 227 5.19 17.86 -5.21
C LEU A 227 5.59 18.00 -3.73
N GLY A 228 6.14 19.15 -3.32
CA GLY A 228 6.46 19.47 -1.94
C GLY A 228 5.24 19.38 -1.03
N GLU A 229 4.17 20.12 -1.36
CA GLU A 229 2.92 20.11 -0.61
C GLU A 229 2.28 18.72 -0.56
N TYR A 230 2.35 17.95 -1.66
CA TYR A 230 1.90 16.55 -1.67
C TYR A 230 2.63 15.72 -0.62
N TYR A 231 3.97 15.78 -0.59
CA TYR A 231 4.75 15.01 0.37
C TYR A 231 4.57 15.52 1.80
N GLU A 232 4.46 16.81 2.03
CA GLU A 232 4.13 17.38 3.34
C GLU A 232 2.79 16.83 3.87
N ARG A 233 1.75 16.84 3.03
CA ARG A 233 0.43 16.25 3.38
C ARG A 233 0.55 14.75 3.63
N LYS A 234 1.28 14.02 2.79
CA LYS A 234 1.49 12.57 2.94
C LYS A 234 2.25 12.24 4.23
N HIS A 235 3.22 13.06 4.62
CA HIS A 235 3.97 12.92 5.87
C HIS A 235 3.13 13.23 7.10
N ALA A 236 2.25 14.24 7.02
CA ALA A 236 1.37 14.64 8.12
C ALA A 236 0.45 13.49 8.57
N VAL A 237 -0.04 12.69 7.62
CA VAL A 237 -0.87 11.50 7.92
C VAL A 237 -0.18 10.53 8.88
N TYR A 238 1.15 10.40 8.82
CA TYR A 238 1.92 9.51 9.70
C TYR A 238 2.46 10.17 10.96
N SER A 239 2.26 11.48 11.15
CA SER A 239 2.94 12.27 12.18
C SER A 239 2.11 12.53 13.44
N ASP A 240 0.83 12.12 13.48
CA ASP A 240 -0.15 12.70 14.40
C ASP A 240 -0.44 11.92 15.70
N ASP A 241 0.45 11.03 16.17
CA ASP A 241 0.14 10.27 17.41
C ASP A 241 1.36 9.79 18.24
N SER A 242 2.20 10.72 18.71
CA SER A 242 3.27 10.37 19.66
C SER A 242 2.76 10.25 21.11
N SER A 243 2.57 9.03 21.63
CA SER A 243 2.06 8.77 22.98
C SER A 243 3.16 8.59 24.06
N PRO A 244 2.97 9.05 25.32
CA PRO A 244 3.81 8.77 26.49
C PRO A 244 4.06 7.27 26.81
N ALA A 245 3.27 6.35 26.23
CA ALA A 245 3.45 4.91 26.39
C ALA A 245 4.78 4.37 25.80
N LEU A 246 5.39 5.14 24.90
CA LEU A 246 6.65 4.87 24.22
C LEU A 246 7.83 4.67 25.19
N ASP A 247 7.86 5.46 26.25
CA ASP A 247 8.99 5.55 27.17
C ASP A 247 9.15 4.30 28.04
N GLY A 248 8.03 3.70 28.46
CA GLY A 248 8.02 2.50 29.30
C GLY A 248 8.49 1.25 28.54
N GLN A 249 8.05 1.08 27.29
CA GLN A 249 8.44 -0.07 26.47
C GLN A 249 9.92 -0.02 26.08
N LEU A 250 10.43 1.17 25.73
CA LEU A 250 11.85 1.36 25.43
C LEU A 250 12.74 1.05 26.63
N CYS A 251 12.37 1.47 27.84
CA CYS A 251 13.15 1.21 29.04
C CYS A 251 13.26 -0.29 29.40
N ARG A 252 12.33 -1.14 28.96
CA ARG A 252 12.38 -2.60 29.17
C ARG A 252 13.50 -3.26 28.36
N VAL A 253 13.80 -2.72 27.17
CA VAL A 253 14.85 -3.24 26.28
C VAL A 253 16.17 -2.49 26.45
N PHE A 254 16.09 -1.19 26.68
CA PHE A 254 17.23 -0.29 26.83
C PHE A 254 17.17 0.40 28.20
N PRO A 255 17.85 -0.12 29.24
CA PRO A 255 17.86 0.50 30.55
C PRO A 255 18.52 1.89 30.54
N ARG A 256 18.13 2.75 31.49
CA ARG A 256 18.76 4.06 31.70
C ARG A 256 20.21 3.90 32.15
N ALA A 257 21.05 4.90 31.85
CA ALA A 257 22.46 4.91 32.25
C ALA A 257 22.69 4.72 33.76
N GLY A 258 21.79 5.23 34.62
CA GLY A 258 21.87 5.03 36.07
C GLY A 258 21.69 3.57 36.53
N VAL A 259 21.04 2.73 35.72
CA VAL A 259 20.78 1.30 36.03
C VAL A 259 21.81 0.40 35.36
N ALA A 260 22.11 0.63 34.08
CA ALA A 260 23.06 -0.21 33.35
C ALA A 260 24.53 0.19 33.57
N GLY A 261 24.79 1.44 33.90
CA GLY A 261 26.13 2.03 33.92
C GLY A 261 26.48 2.73 32.60
N THR A 262 27.26 3.81 32.70
CA THR A 262 27.59 4.70 31.58
C THR A 262 28.55 4.09 30.56
N ARG A 263 29.23 3.00 30.91
CA ARG A 263 30.17 2.27 30.04
C ARG A 263 29.51 1.59 28.83
N PHE A 264 28.20 1.31 28.92
CA PHE A 264 27.48 0.66 27.84
C PHE A 264 27.23 1.64 26.67
N PRO A 265 27.16 1.15 25.42
CA PRO A 265 26.85 2.01 24.28
C PRO A 265 25.47 2.66 24.40
N ARG A 266 25.32 3.87 23.84
CA ARG A 266 24.02 4.56 23.78
C ARG A 266 23.05 3.83 22.85
N ALA A 267 21.82 3.60 23.32
CA ALA A 267 20.77 2.96 22.53
C ALA A 267 20.41 3.77 21.27
N ALA A 268 20.42 5.10 21.35
CA ALA A 268 20.19 5.98 20.20
C ALA A 268 21.20 5.73 19.06
N THR A 269 22.48 5.51 19.38
CA THR A 269 23.52 5.22 18.38
C THR A 269 23.32 3.83 17.77
N PHE A 270 22.99 2.85 18.60
CA PHE A 270 22.68 1.50 18.15
C PHE A 270 21.48 1.47 17.20
N LEU A 271 20.38 2.12 17.57
CA LEU A 271 19.18 2.22 16.73
C LEU A 271 19.47 2.95 15.42
N ARG A 272 20.24 4.05 15.42
CA ARG A 272 20.66 4.72 14.17
C ARG A 272 21.43 3.78 13.23
N ARG A 273 22.35 2.98 13.77
CA ARG A 273 23.13 2.00 12.99
C ARG A 273 22.25 0.90 12.40
N HIS A 274 21.26 0.42 13.15
CA HIS A 274 20.39 -0.70 12.73
C HIS A 274 19.06 -0.28 12.10
N ARG A 275 18.77 1.02 12.02
CA ARG A 275 17.49 1.58 11.54
C ARG A 275 16.98 0.96 10.23
N ARG A 276 17.81 0.94 9.18
CA ARG A 276 17.41 0.37 7.87
C ARG A 276 17.15 -1.14 7.94
N ALA A 277 17.83 -1.88 8.82
CA ALA A 277 17.61 -3.30 8.98
C ALA A 277 16.31 -3.56 9.77
N LEU A 278 16.09 -2.83 10.86
CA LEU A 278 14.88 -2.90 11.67
C LEU A 278 13.63 -2.58 10.85
N VAL A 279 13.61 -1.44 10.16
CA VAL A 279 12.47 -1.03 9.31
C VAL A 279 12.18 -2.09 8.24
N ARG A 280 13.20 -2.59 7.55
CA ARG A 280 12.99 -3.62 6.51
C ARG A 280 12.51 -4.95 7.08
N SER A 281 13.07 -5.38 8.22
CA SER A 281 12.71 -6.64 8.85
C SER A 281 11.29 -6.61 9.40
N VAL A 282 10.92 -5.53 10.09
CA VAL A 282 9.56 -5.36 10.63
C VAL A 282 8.58 -5.20 9.48
N ALA A 283 8.83 -4.32 8.49
CA ALA A 283 7.95 -4.17 7.33
C ALA A 283 7.71 -5.50 6.60
N ALA A 284 8.75 -6.30 6.40
CA ALA A 284 8.61 -7.60 5.73
C ALA A 284 7.80 -8.62 6.56
N ALA A 285 7.88 -8.55 7.89
CA ALA A 285 7.18 -9.48 8.78
C ALA A 285 5.74 -9.04 9.06
N THR A 286 5.49 -7.74 9.15
CA THR A 286 4.22 -7.17 9.57
C THR A 286 3.42 -6.57 8.42
N GLY A 287 4.01 -6.33 7.25
CA GLY A 287 3.34 -5.64 6.13
C GLY A 287 3.12 -4.14 6.36
N GLN A 288 3.64 -3.58 7.45
CA GLN A 288 3.45 -2.16 7.78
C GLN A 288 4.33 -1.25 6.90
N HIS A 289 3.80 -0.07 6.56
CA HIS A 289 4.47 0.90 5.69
C HIS A 289 5.83 1.33 6.24
N ARG A 290 6.85 1.32 5.38
CA ARG A 290 8.25 1.56 5.81
C ARG A 290 8.48 2.97 6.33
N TYR A 291 7.80 3.97 5.77
CA TYR A 291 7.86 5.34 6.28
C TYR A 291 7.37 5.44 7.72
N LEU A 292 6.24 4.79 8.03
CA LEU A 292 5.68 4.78 9.38
C LEU A 292 6.67 4.14 10.35
N LEU A 293 7.15 2.94 10.03
CA LEU A 293 8.14 2.25 10.86
C LEU A 293 9.40 3.07 11.05
N ASP A 294 9.87 3.76 10.01
CA ASP A 294 11.02 4.63 10.09
C ASP A 294 10.79 5.86 10.97
N HIS A 295 9.60 6.46 10.88
CA HIS A 295 9.17 7.54 11.77
C HIS A 295 9.18 7.07 13.23
N VAL A 296 8.58 5.92 13.54
CA VAL A 296 8.59 5.33 14.88
C VAL A 296 10.02 5.06 15.36
N VAL A 297 10.91 4.52 14.49
CA VAL A 297 12.32 4.34 14.86
C VAL A 297 13.03 5.67 15.13
N ARG A 298 12.72 6.75 14.39
CA ARG A 298 13.27 8.09 14.68
C ARG A 298 12.78 8.59 16.03
N GLU A 299 11.52 8.39 16.37
CA GLU A 299 11.02 8.76 17.69
C GLU A 299 11.69 7.93 18.79
N MET A 300 11.82 6.61 18.61
CA MET A 300 12.58 5.74 19.52
C MET A 300 14.02 6.25 19.73
N ILE A 301 14.70 6.69 18.67
CA ILE A 301 16.05 7.27 18.75
C ILE A 301 16.08 8.53 19.62
N GLU A 302 15.13 9.44 19.43
CA GLU A 302 15.07 10.69 20.21
C GLU A 302 14.69 10.43 21.68
N ARG A 303 13.77 9.50 21.96
CA ARG A 303 13.47 9.07 23.35
C ARG A 303 14.66 8.37 24.01
N CYS A 304 15.35 7.49 23.30
CA CYS A 304 16.57 6.87 23.80
C CYS A 304 17.66 7.91 24.11
N LYS A 305 17.72 9.00 23.34
CA LYS A 305 18.65 10.10 23.56
C LYS A 305 18.24 10.95 24.77
N SER A 306 16.97 11.32 24.89
CA SER A 306 16.49 12.17 25.99
C SER A 306 16.57 11.49 27.35
N GLN A 307 16.39 10.18 27.41
CA GLN A 307 16.45 9.39 28.65
C GLN A 307 17.81 8.72 28.90
N ASP A 308 18.80 9.00 28.05
CA ASP A 308 20.15 8.44 28.13
C ASP A 308 20.15 6.89 28.25
N LEU A 309 19.35 6.23 27.40
CA LEU A 309 19.19 4.77 27.41
C LEU A 309 20.44 4.06 26.85
N ARG A 310 20.69 2.85 27.33
CA ARG A 310 21.91 2.06 27.09
C ARG A 310 21.62 0.69 26.52
N VAL A 311 22.57 0.16 25.74
CA VAL A 311 22.53 -1.20 25.21
C VAL A 311 23.34 -2.11 26.14
N SER A 312 22.67 -2.75 27.09
CA SER A 312 23.28 -3.73 28.00
C SER A 312 23.24 -5.17 27.48
N LEU A 313 22.41 -5.43 26.47
CA LEU A 313 22.24 -6.75 25.84
C LEU A 313 23.25 -6.97 24.70
N GLY A 314 23.44 -8.24 24.31
CA GLY A 314 24.19 -8.57 23.11
C GLY A 314 23.58 -7.96 21.84
N PRO A 315 24.35 -7.67 20.78
CA PRO A 315 23.85 -6.96 19.59
C PRO A 315 22.62 -7.60 18.93
N ARG A 316 22.56 -8.94 18.91
CA ARG A 316 21.42 -9.69 18.32
C ARG A 316 20.16 -9.58 19.17
N GLU A 317 20.28 -9.73 20.49
CA GLU A 317 19.17 -9.60 21.44
C GLU A 317 18.63 -8.18 21.46
N ALA A 318 19.51 -7.18 21.45
CA ALA A 318 19.12 -5.77 21.36
C ALA A 318 18.39 -5.44 20.05
N GLN A 319 18.76 -6.06 18.92
CA GLN A 319 18.03 -5.91 17.66
C GLN A 319 16.64 -6.55 17.73
N VAL A 320 16.52 -7.76 18.29
CA VAL A 320 15.23 -8.44 18.46
C VAL A 320 14.32 -7.63 19.39
N GLY A 321 14.83 -7.17 20.54
CA GLY A 321 14.09 -6.31 21.45
C GLY A 321 13.64 -5.00 20.79
N ALA A 322 14.52 -4.36 20.01
CA ALA A 322 14.16 -3.18 19.24
C ALA A 322 13.07 -3.44 18.20
N ALA A 323 13.12 -4.59 17.51
CA ALA A 323 12.09 -5.00 16.55
C ALA A 323 10.74 -5.26 17.23
N ILE A 324 10.72 -5.90 18.40
CA ILE A 324 9.50 -6.13 19.19
C ILE A 324 8.87 -4.81 19.61
N VAL A 325 9.66 -3.90 20.15
CA VAL A 325 9.19 -2.56 20.56
C VAL A 325 8.68 -1.80 19.33
N LEU A 326 9.43 -1.80 18.23
CA LEU A 326 9.00 -1.18 16.98
C LEU A 326 7.65 -1.73 16.50
N THR A 327 7.46 -3.05 16.46
CA THR A 327 6.18 -3.68 16.06
C THR A 327 5.04 -3.31 17.00
N SER A 328 5.27 -3.31 18.32
CA SER A 328 4.25 -2.93 19.30
C SER A 328 3.84 -1.47 19.14
N LEU A 329 4.79 -0.58 18.91
CA LEU A 329 4.54 0.85 18.79
C LEU A 329 3.90 1.19 17.45
N SER A 330 4.42 0.66 16.34
CA SER A 330 3.87 0.92 15.00
C SER A 330 2.42 0.48 14.88
N SER A 331 2.03 -0.57 15.60
CA SER A 331 0.63 -0.99 15.71
C SER A 331 -0.25 0.05 16.39
N GLN A 332 0.32 0.89 17.27
CA GLN A 332 -0.37 2.05 17.88
C GLN A 332 -0.48 3.26 16.94
N PHE A 333 0.46 3.44 16.01
CA PHE A 333 0.41 4.54 15.04
C PHE A 333 -0.45 4.24 13.81
N LEU A 334 -0.77 2.97 13.55
CA LEU A 334 -1.69 2.59 12.47
C LEU A 334 -3.15 2.94 12.76
N PHE A 335 -3.45 3.37 13.98
CA PHE A 335 -4.80 3.75 14.40
C PHE A 335 -5.32 5.08 13.79
N GLY A 336 -4.81 5.52 12.61
CA GLY A 336 -5.36 6.69 11.91
C GLY A 336 -4.82 7.03 10.51
N ALA A 337 -3.93 6.24 9.89
CA ALA A 337 -2.99 6.78 8.90
C ALA A 337 -2.83 6.02 7.56
N HIS A 338 -3.73 5.12 7.14
CA HIS A 338 -3.60 4.52 5.80
C HIS A 338 -4.40 5.30 4.73
N PRO A 339 -3.74 5.90 3.71
CA PRO A 339 -4.43 6.62 2.64
C PRO A 339 -5.35 5.74 1.79
N ILE A 340 -5.20 4.41 1.85
CA ILE A 340 -6.02 3.42 1.13
C ILE A 340 -7.49 3.40 1.64
N TYR A 341 -7.83 4.12 2.71
CA TYR A 341 -9.22 4.25 3.18
C TYR A 341 -10.01 5.39 2.55
N ARG A 342 -9.43 6.17 1.64
CA ARG A 342 -10.17 7.18 0.87
C ARG A 342 -10.73 6.53 -0.40
N ARG A 343 -12.04 6.28 -0.41
CA ARG A 343 -12.83 5.88 -1.58
C ARG A 343 -13.93 6.87 -1.86
#